data_AF-A0A1H3F9A8-F1
#
_entry.id   AF-A0A1H3F9A8-F1
#
_cell.length_a   1.000
_cell.length_b   1.000
_cell.length_c   1.000
_cell.angle_alpha   90.00
_cell.angle_beta   90.00
_cell.angle_gamma   90.00
#
_symmetry.space_group_name_H-M   'P 1'
#
loop_
_entity.id
_entity.type
_entity.pdbx_description
1 polymer ?
#
loop_
_entity_poly.entity_id
_entity_poly.type
_entity_poly.pdbx_seq_one_letter_code
_entity_poly.pdbx_strand_id
1 'polypeptide(L)'
;MKRSVLFYIWVAIVSYLTGPLVYSVTLWVLEGEKVKDINKLLTWTAPTFFSVGILLFLLCIILLRSINKYNFWSQTLAFALVGIIPITIVPFLTGFSSVSNFNFVVSPEGTLFILFFTSIAIVCSYGTWVAQKKLNKIPFIIISVVIFILFIIIV
;
A
#
# COMPACT_ATOMS: atom_id res chain seq x y z
N MET A 1 8.95 -23.39 5.08
CA MET A 1 7.89 -22.38 5.28
C MET A 1 6.60 -22.86 4.60
N LYS A 2 5.41 -22.72 5.22
CA LYS A 2 4.14 -23.18 4.60
C LYS A 2 3.84 -22.36 3.34
N ARG A 3 3.32 -23.00 2.28
CA ARG A 3 2.94 -22.33 1.01
C ARG A 3 1.95 -21.16 1.21
N SER A 4 1.13 -21.22 2.26
CA SER A 4 0.24 -20.12 2.65
C SER A 4 1.00 -18.87 3.11
N VAL A 5 2.07 -19.05 3.90
CA VAL A 5 2.89 -17.94 4.41
C VAL A 5 3.63 -17.25 3.26
N LEU A 6 4.18 -18.04 2.32
CA LEU A 6 4.79 -17.50 1.10
C LEU A 6 3.82 -16.63 0.29
N PHE A 7 2.56 -17.05 0.19
CA PHE A 7 1.55 -16.26 -0.51
C PHE A 7 1.26 -14.93 0.19
N TYR A 8 1.13 -14.90 1.52
CA TYR A 8 0.93 -13.64 2.24
C TYR A 8 2.13 -12.69 2.13
N ILE A 9 3.35 -13.22 2.18
CA ILE A 9 4.57 -12.44 1.95
C ILE A 9 4.55 -11.86 0.53
N TRP A 10 4.21 -12.67 -0.47
CA TRP A 10 4.08 -12.21 -1.85
C TRP A 10 3.02 -11.13 -2.00
N VAL A 11 1.85 -11.29 -1.36
CA VAL A 11 0.81 -10.25 -1.32
C VAL A 11 1.38 -8.95 -0.74
N ALA A 12 2.11 -9.00 0.38
CA ALA A 12 2.69 -7.80 0.99
C ALA A 12 3.68 -7.10 0.06
N ILE A 13 4.58 -7.85 -0.60
CA ILE A 13 5.57 -7.32 -1.54
C ILE A 13 4.86 -6.66 -2.73
N VAL A 14 3.96 -7.37 -3.40
CA VAL A 14 3.25 -6.87 -4.59
C VAL A 14 2.39 -5.67 -4.24
N SER A 15 1.71 -5.71 -3.09
CA SER A 15 0.90 -4.58 -2.62
C SER A 15 1.80 -3.37 -2.45
N TYR A 16 2.93 -3.50 -1.77
CA TYR A 16 3.89 -2.41 -1.61
C TYR A 16 4.37 -1.85 -2.95
N LEU A 17 4.80 -2.69 -3.89
CA LEU A 17 5.29 -2.26 -5.22
C LEU A 17 4.23 -1.48 -6.02
N THR A 18 2.95 -1.69 -5.74
CA THR A 18 1.87 -0.92 -6.37
C THR A 18 1.96 0.57 -5.99
N GLY A 19 2.36 0.89 -4.76
CA GLY A 19 2.48 2.27 -4.28
C GLY A 19 3.45 3.10 -5.11
N PRO A 20 4.76 2.74 -5.19
CA PRO A 20 5.73 3.48 -5.98
C PRO A 20 5.38 3.53 -7.45
N LEU A 21 4.81 2.45 -8.01
CA LEU A 21 4.36 2.42 -9.40
C LEU A 21 3.28 3.48 -9.64
N VAL A 22 2.22 3.48 -8.82
CA VAL A 22 1.13 4.46 -8.95
C VAL A 22 1.66 5.87 -8.74
N TYR A 23 2.51 6.09 -7.74
CA TYR A 23 3.16 7.38 -7.51
C TYR A 23 3.93 7.86 -8.75
N SER A 24 4.78 7.02 -9.32
CA SER A 24 5.57 7.36 -10.52
C SER A 24 4.69 7.67 -11.73
N VAL A 25 3.65 6.87 -11.96
CA VAL A 25 2.71 7.08 -13.07
C VAL A 25 1.91 8.36 -12.86
N THR A 26 1.42 8.62 -11.65
CA THR A 26 0.69 9.84 -11.33
C THR A 26 1.56 11.08 -11.50
N LEU A 27 2.80 11.04 -11.02
CA LEU A 27 3.76 12.14 -11.19
C LEU A 27 4.02 12.41 -12.69
N TRP A 28 4.22 11.35 -13.47
CA TRP A 28 4.47 11.48 -14.90
C TRP A 28 3.25 12.02 -15.67
N VAL A 29 2.04 11.57 -15.33
CA VAL A 29 0.81 11.97 -16.03
C VAL A 29 0.35 13.37 -15.64
N LEU A 30 0.41 13.73 -14.35
CA LEU A 30 -0.12 14.99 -13.85
C LEU A 30 0.90 16.13 -13.92
N GLU A 31 2.17 15.83 -13.66
CA GLU A 31 3.23 16.86 -13.53
C GLU A 31 4.24 16.79 -14.68
N GLY A 32 4.20 15.75 -15.52
CA GLY A 32 5.21 15.53 -16.58
C GLY A 32 6.59 15.18 -16.04
N GLU A 33 6.74 15.02 -14.71
CA GLU A 33 8.01 14.73 -14.06
C GLU A 33 8.24 13.23 -13.93
N LYS A 34 9.50 12.81 -14.06
CA LYS A 34 9.94 11.47 -13.68
C LYS A 34 10.38 11.48 -12.23
N VAL A 35 10.17 10.37 -11.52
CA VAL A 35 10.70 10.21 -10.16
C VAL A 35 12.23 10.33 -10.20
N LYS A 36 12.75 11.40 -9.59
CA LYS A 36 14.18 11.72 -9.61
C LYS A 36 15.00 10.78 -8.73
N ASP A 37 14.42 10.25 -7.65
CA ASP A 37 15.12 9.43 -6.68
C ASP A 37 14.20 8.40 -6.03
N ILE A 38 13.99 7.27 -6.73
CA ILE A 38 13.13 6.19 -6.21
C ILE A 38 13.68 5.61 -4.91
N ASN A 39 15.00 5.59 -4.73
CA ASN A 39 15.61 5.05 -3.53
C ASN A 39 15.15 5.84 -2.29
N LYS A 40 15.06 7.18 -2.39
CA LYS A 40 14.48 8.01 -1.33
C LYS A 40 13.01 7.71 -1.08
N LEU A 41 12.21 7.56 -2.15
CA LEU A 41 10.80 7.19 -1.99
C LEU A 41 10.68 5.88 -1.19
N LEU A 42 11.47 4.87 -1.56
CA LEU A 42 11.48 3.57 -0.88
C LEU A 42 11.93 3.67 0.58
N THR A 43 12.95 4.46 0.89
CA THR A 43 13.41 4.62 2.29
C THR A 43 12.39 5.34 3.17
N TRP A 44 11.55 6.21 2.60
CA TRP A 44 10.49 6.90 3.35
C TRP A 44 9.22 6.05 3.53
N THR A 45 8.87 5.22 2.56
CA THR A 45 7.59 4.50 2.58
C THR A 45 7.69 3.04 3.01
N ALA A 46 8.79 2.34 2.69
CA ALA A 46 8.93 0.92 2.99
C ALA A 46 8.91 0.64 4.50
N PRO A 47 9.73 1.32 5.34
CA PRO A 47 9.75 1.03 6.78
C PRO A 47 8.37 1.22 7.40
N THR A 48 7.68 2.30 7.02
CA THR A 48 6.35 2.67 7.51
C THR A 48 5.29 1.64 7.10
N PHE A 49 5.32 1.20 5.85
CA PHE A 49 4.40 0.17 5.37
C PHE A 49 4.62 -1.18 6.06
N PHE A 50 5.87 -1.67 6.09
CA PHE A 50 6.17 -3.01 6.61
C PHE A 50 6.08 -3.10 8.13
N SER A 51 6.23 -2.00 8.86
CA SER A 51 6.08 -1.97 10.33
C SER A 51 4.67 -1.61 10.78
N VAL A 52 4.15 -0.45 10.34
CA VAL A 52 2.87 0.09 10.82
C VAL A 52 1.72 -0.34 9.91
N GLY A 53 1.88 -0.20 8.59
CA GLY A 53 0.81 -0.49 7.62
C GLY A 53 0.28 -1.92 7.69
N ILE A 54 1.18 -2.92 7.63
CA ILE A 54 0.81 -4.34 7.73
C ILE A 54 0.13 -4.64 9.06
N LEU A 55 0.64 -4.09 10.17
CA LEU A 55 0.08 -4.31 11.50
C LEU A 55 -1.36 -3.75 11.58
N LEU A 56 -1.58 -2.53 11.09
CA LEU A 56 -2.90 -1.92 11.03
C LEU A 56 -3.89 -2.72 10.16
N PHE A 57 -3.44 -3.21 9.01
CA PHE A 57 -4.28 -4.05 8.13
C PHE A 57 -4.67 -5.37 8.81
N LEU A 58 -3.74 -5.98 9.55
CA LEU A 58 -4.02 -7.19 10.33
C LEU A 58 -5.04 -6.92 11.43
N LEU A 59 -4.89 -5.82 12.18
CA LEU A 59 -5.85 -5.39 13.19
C LEU A 59 -7.24 -5.11 12.59
N CYS A 60 -7.32 -4.47 11.42
CA CYS A 60 -8.59 -4.24 10.72
C CYS A 60 -9.31 -5.55 10.41
N ILE A 61 -8.59 -6.56 9.93
CA ILE A 61 -9.18 -7.89 9.67
C ILE A 61 -9.75 -8.49 10.96
N ILE A 62 -8.98 -8.44 12.06
CA ILE A 62 -9.39 -9.01 13.36
C ILE A 62 -10.65 -8.29 13.87
N LEU A 63 -10.66 -6.95 13.86
CA LEU A 63 -11.78 -6.15 14.31
C LEU A 63 -13.05 -6.38 13.47
N LEU A 64 -12.94 -6.35 12.14
CA LEU A 64 -14.07 -6.58 11.23
C LEU A 64 -14.69 -7.97 11.44
N ARG A 65 -13.87 -8.98 11.74
CA ARG A 65 -14.35 -10.32 12.09
C ARG A 65 -15.02 -10.35 13.44
N SER A 66 -14.48 -9.67 14.45
CA SER A 66 -15.06 -9.59 15.79
C SER A 66 -16.47 -8.98 15.78
N ILE A 67 -16.76 -8.06 14.87
CA ILE A 67 -18.07 -7.42 14.73
C ILE A 67 -18.95 -8.07 13.64
N ASN A 68 -18.55 -9.23 13.10
CA ASN A 68 -19.25 -9.95 12.03
C ASN A 68 -19.53 -9.12 10.76
N LYS A 69 -18.75 -8.07 10.50
CA LYS A 69 -18.85 -7.25 9.28
C LYS A 69 -17.76 -7.55 8.26
N TYR A 70 -17.05 -8.66 8.41
CA TYR A 70 -15.94 -9.02 7.52
C TYR A 70 -16.41 -9.41 6.11
N ASN A 71 -16.38 -8.43 5.20
CA ASN A 71 -16.58 -8.61 3.76
C ASN A 71 -15.50 -7.85 2.96
N PHE A 72 -15.38 -8.12 1.66
CA PHE A 72 -14.36 -7.50 0.81
C PHE A 72 -14.38 -5.96 0.86
N TRP A 73 -15.56 -5.36 0.71
CA TRP A 73 -15.72 -3.90 0.67
C TRP A 73 -15.37 -3.22 1.99
N SER A 74 -15.83 -3.77 3.11
CA SER A 74 -15.52 -3.27 4.46
C SER A 74 -14.03 -3.35 4.76
N GLN A 75 -13.37 -4.42 4.31
CA GLN A 75 -11.93 -4.60 4.47
C GLN A 75 -11.17 -3.56 3.64
N THR A 76 -11.52 -3.40 2.36
CA THR A 76 -10.88 -2.40 1.49
C THR A 76 -11.05 -1.00 2.04
N LEU A 77 -12.26 -0.65 2.50
CA LEU A 77 -12.53 0.65 3.12
C LEU A 77 -11.72 0.85 4.41
N ALA A 78 -11.68 -0.16 5.28
CA ALA A 78 -10.90 -0.09 6.51
C ALA A 78 -9.39 0.09 6.21
N PHE A 79 -8.85 -0.65 5.24
CA PHE A 79 -7.45 -0.53 4.83
C PHE A 79 -7.14 0.85 4.26
N ALA A 80 -8.02 1.41 3.43
CA ALA A 80 -7.84 2.76 2.89
C ALA A 80 -7.85 3.82 4.01
N LEU A 81 -8.76 3.71 4.98
CA LEU A 81 -8.87 4.64 6.11
C LEU A 81 -7.63 4.58 7.02
N VAL A 82 -7.21 3.39 7.44
CA VAL A 82 -6.01 3.25 8.30
C VAL A 82 -4.71 3.49 7.53
N GLY A 83 -4.74 3.36 6.19
CA GLY A 83 -3.64 3.70 5.29
C GLY A 83 -3.24 5.18 5.34
N ILE A 84 -4.08 6.06 5.90
CA ILE A 84 -3.74 7.46 6.16
C ILE A 84 -2.68 7.58 7.28
N ILE A 85 -2.65 6.67 8.24
CA ILE A 85 -1.71 6.74 9.37
C ILE A 85 -0.26 6.66 8.89
N PRO A 86 0.15 5.68 8.06
CA PRO A 86 1.48 5.69 7.44
C PRO A 86 1.85 7.00 6.73
N ILE A 87 0.90 7.70 6.10
CA ILE A 87 1.16 8.97 5.40
C ILE A 87 1.64 10.03 6.38
N THR A 88 1.07 10.10 7.57
CA THR A 88 1.46 11.10 8.60
C THR A 88 2.88 10.86 9.14
N ILE A 89 3.42 9.65 8.98
CA ILE A 89 4.78 9.29 9.43
C ILE A 89 5.84 9.62 8.36
N VAL A 90 5.47 9.63 7.06
CA VAL A 90 6.39 9.92 5.95
C VAL A 90 7.12 11.27 6.11
N PRO A 91 6.45 12.39 6.48
CA PRO A 91 7.12 13.67 6.73
C PRO A 91 8.27 13.57 7.74
N PHE A 92 8.06 12.80 8.81
CA PHE A 92 9.09 12.59 9.82
C PHE A 92 10.33 11.91 9.24
N LEU A 93 10.14 10.89 8.40
CA LEU A 93 11.23 10.18 7.73
C LEU A 93 11.90 11.00 6.62
N THR A 94 11.20 11.98 6.05
CA THR A 94 11.76 12.94 5.10
C THR A 94 12.56 14.08 5.77
N GLY A 95 12.57 14.14 7.10
CA GLY A 95 13.33 15.13 7.88
C GLY A 95 12.52 16.31 8.42
N PHE A 96 11.19 16.32 8.25
CA PHE A 96 10.33 17.31 8.92
C PHE A 96 10.13 16.94 10.39
N SER A 97 10.36 17.89 11.29
CA SER A 97 10.36 17.68 12.75
C SER A 97 8.97 17.55 13.40
N SER A 98 7.88 17.56 12.62
CA SER A 98 6.52 17.49 13.14
C SER A 98 5.81 16.20 12.77
N VAL A 99 5.57 15.36 13.78
CA VAL A 99 4.87 14.06 13.70
C VAL A 99 3.35 14.23 13.46
N SER A 100 2.82 15.46 13.54
CA SER A 100 1.38 15.73 13.56
C SER A 100 0.91 16.77 12.54
N ASN A 101 1.68 17.01 11.48
CA ASN A 101 1.28 17.95 10.44
C ASN A 101 0.21 17.33 9.53
N PHE A 102 -1.04 17.25 10.01
CA PHE A 102 -2.19 16.84 9.19
C PHE A 102 -2.35 17.69 7.92
N ASN A 103 -1.82 18.92 7.93
CA ASN A 103 -1.74 19.78 6.74
C ASN A 103 -0.91 19.15 5.61
N PHE A 104 0.07 18.30 5.92
CA PHE A 104 0.82 17.56 4.91
C PHE A 104 -0.09 16.60 4.14
N VAL A 105 -1.04 15.93 4.79
CA VAL A 105 -1.93 14.97 4.12
C VAL A 105 -2.76 15.64 3.01
N VAL A 106 -3.12 16.92 3.19
CA VAL A 106 -3.92 17.71 2.24
C VAL A 106 -3.06 18.52 1.27
N SER A 107 -1.73 18.52 1.44
CA SER A 107 -0.80 19.16 0.51
C SER A 107 -0.74 18.43 -0.84
N PRO A 108 -0.31 19.09 -1.93
CA PRO A 108 -0.10 18.43 -3.23
C PRO A 108 0.74 17.16 -3.12
N GLU A 109 1.84 17.21 -2.37
CA GLU A 109 2.72 16.06 -2.13
C GLU A 109 2.00 14.97 -1.32
N GLY A 110 1.22 15.37 -0.32
CA GLY A 110 0.38 14.47 0.49
C GLY A 110 -0.63 13.71 -0.35
N THR A 111 -1.24 14.34 -1.35
CA THR A 111 -2.20 13.67 -2.23
C THR A 111 -1.58 12.53 -3.03
N LEU A 112 -0.32 12.68 -3.47
CA LEU A 112 0.42 11.59 -4.10
C LEU A 112 0.67 10.44 -3.13
N PHE A 113 0.96 10.72 -1.86
CA PHE A 113 1.07 9.69 -0.83
C PHE A 113 -0.28 9.06 -0.46
N ILE A 114 -1.40 9.78 -0.56
CA ILE A 114 -2.73 9.19 -0.44
C ILE A 114 -2.95 8.17 -1.55
N LEU A 115 -2.67 8.53 -2.81
CA LEU A 115 -2.77 7.60 -3.94
C LEU A 115 -1.83 6.40 -3.78
N PHE A 116 -0.61 6.64 -3.30
CA PHE A 116 0.36 5.60 -2.97
C PHE A 116 -0.23 4.59 -1.98
N PHE A 117 -0.66 5.02 -0.78
CA PHE A 117 -1.12 4.09 0.25
C PHE A 117 -2.51 3.50 -0.02
N THR A 118 -3.38 4.22 -0.73
CA THR A 118 -4.69 3.68 -1.15
C THR A 118 -4.54 2.59 -2.22
N SER A 119 -3.62 2.74 -3.16
CA SER A 119 -3.35 1.69 -4.15
C SER A 119 -2.81 0.41 -3.49
N ILE A 120 -1.89 0.55 -2.52
CA ILE A 120 -1.42 -0.54 -1.67
C ILE A 120 -2.60 -1.19 -0.93
N ALA A 121 -3.49 -0.40 -0.33
CA ALA A 121 -4.65 -0.90 0.41
C ALA A 121 -5.58 -1.75 -0.47
N ILE A 122 -5.84 -1.33 -1.72
CA ILE A 122 -6.68 -2.07 -2.67
C ILE A 122 -6.06 -3.42 -3.03
N VAL A 123 -4.78 -3.43 -3.45
CA VAL A 123 -4.08 -4.66 -3.85
C VAL A 123 -3.90 -5.60 -2.66
N CYS A 124 -3.59 -5.05 -1.48
CA CYS A 124 -3.47 -5.83 -0.26
C CYS A 124 -4.81 -6.43 0.16
N SER A 125 -5.89 -5.66 0.06
CA SER A 125 -7.23 -6.15 0.36
C SER A 125 -7.63 -7.31 -0.55
N TYR A 126 -7.42 -7.15 -1.86
CA TYR A 126 -7.70 -8.20 -2.83
C TYR A 126 -6.85 -9.46 -2.60
N GLY A 127 -5.53 -9.31 -2.43
CA GLY A 127 -4.62 -10.44 -2.21
C GLY A 127 -4.92 -11.22 -0.93
N THR A 128 -5.21 -10.50 0.17
CA THR A 128 -5.60 -11.14 1.44
C THR A 128 -6.98 -11.79 1.36
N TRP A 129 -7.94 -11.20 0.65
CA TRP A 129 -9.25 -11.79 0.42
C TRP A 129 -9.14 -13.11 -0.35
N VAL A 130 -8.37 -13.13 -1.44
CA VAL A 130 -8.07 -14.35 -2.23
C VAL A 130 -7.42 -15.43 -1.34
N ALA A 131 -6.46 -15.05 -0.49
CA ALA A 131 -5.80 -15.97 0.43
C ALA A 131 -6.77 -16.61 1.43
N GLN A 132 -7.64 -15.79 2.05
CA GLN A 132 -8.50 -16.20 3.15
C GLN A 132 -9.72 -16.98 2.69
N LYS A 133 -10.38 -16.52 1.62
CA LYS A 133 -11.55 -17.19 1.04
C LYS A 133 -11.17 -18.38 0.14
N LYS A 134 -9.87 -18.68 0.01
CA LYS A 134 -9.33 -19.76 -0.84
C LYS A 134 -9.84 -19.68 -2.29
N LEU A 135 -10.00 -18.46 -2.79
CA LEU A 135 -10.41 -18.22 -4.17
C LEU A 135 -9.30 -18.66 -5.12
N ASN A 136 -9.62 -18.75 -6.41
CA ASN A 136 -8.62 -18.99 -7.43
C ASN A 136 -7.54 -17.90 -7.36
N LYS A 137 -6.28 -18.33 -7.21
CA LYS A 137 -5.13 -17.43 -7.05
C LYS A 137 -4.59 -16.90 -8.38
N ILE A 138 -4.94 -17.56 -9.49
CA ILE A 138 -4.43 -17.23 -10.83
C ILE A 138 -4.63 -15.74 -11.17
N PRO A 139 -5.81 -15.13 -10.98
CA PRO A 139 -6.00 -13.71 -11.30
C PRO A 139 -5.07 -12.80 -10.50
N PHE A 140 -4.90 -13.08 -9.21
CA PHE A 140 -3.97 -12.33 -8.36
C PHE A 140 -2.52 -12.49 -8.81
N ILE A 141 -2.11 -13.70 -9.22
CA ILE A 141 -0.76 -13.96 -9.73
C ILE A 141 -0.51 -13.19 -11.02
N ILE A 142 -1.47 -13.18 -11.96
CA ILE A 142 -1.35 -12.41 -13.21
C ILE A 142 -1.19 -10.92 -12.90
N ILE A 143 -2.06 -10.36 -12.06
CA ILE A 143 -1.96 -8.96 -11.64
C ILE A 143 -0.61 -8.67 -10.97
N SER A 144 -0.14 -9.59 -10.11
CA SER A 144 1.16 -9.45 -9.45
C SER A 144 2.32 -9.39 -10.43
N VAL A 145 2.30 -10.25 -11.46
CA VAL A 145 3.34 -10.27 -12.51
C VAL A 145 3.30 -8.97 -13.32
N VAL A 146 2.10 -8.49 -13.68
CA VAL A 146 1.94 -7.21 -14.38
C VAL A 146 2.51 -6.05 -13.55
N ILE A 147 2.16 -5.96 -12.26
CA ILE A 147 2.69 -4.93 -11.36
C ILE A 147 4.22 -5.01 -11.28
N PHE A 148 4.77 -6.23 -11.18
CA PHE A 148 6.22 -6.43 -11.08
C PHE A 148 6.95 -6.01 -12.37
N ILE A 149 6.44 -6.40 -13.54
CA ILE A 149 7.00 -6.00 -14.84
C ILE A 149 6.92 -4.49 -15.02
N LEU A 150 5.75 -3.88 -14.74
CA LEU A 150 5.57 -2.44 -14.85
C LEU A 150 6.48 -1.67 -13.90
N PHE A 151 6.68 -2.17 -12.68
CA PHE A 151 7.62 -1.59 -11.74
C PHE A 151 9.03 -1.56 -12.35
N ILE A 152 9.53 -2.67 -12.89
CA ILE A 152 10.87 -2.74 -13.53
C ILE A 152 11.00 -1.79 -14.74
N ILE A 153 9.92 -1.57 -15.49
CA ILE A 153 9.95 -0.71 -16.69
C ILE A 153 9.92 0.77 -16.32
N ILE A 154 9.15 1.15 -15.30
CA ILE A 154 8.85 2.55 -14.95
C ILE A 154 9.86 3.10 -13.94
N VAL A 155 10.36 2.24 -13.05
CA VAL A 155 11.20 2.58 -11.90
C VAL A 155 12.63 2.10 -12.12
#